data_AF-A0A7R7EPS5-F1
#
_entry.id   AF-A0A7R7EPS5-F1
#
_cell.length_a   1.000
_cell.length_b   1.000
_cell.length_c   1.000
_cell.angle_alpha   90.00
_cell.angle_beta   90.00
_cell.angle_gamma   90.00
#
_symmetry.space_group_name_H-M   'P 1'
#
loop_
_entity.id
_entity.type
_entity.pdbx_description
1 polymer ?
#
loop_
_entity_poly.entity_id
_entity_poly.type
_entity_poly.pdbx_seq_one_letter_code
_entity_poly.pdbx_strand_id
1 'polypeptide(L)'
;MATVRKTIEDSLKLIDEITEHLYKQEVTLGYQKLNTAITTITEAINLIFEYKKINPDFELDEKKIVDTFTEALNAMEAKDIILLADILQYEITEQFNEILEQIHE
;
A
#
# COMPACT_ATOMS: atom_id res chain seq x y z
N MET A 1 -3.13 -19.88 -4.96
CA MET A 1 -3.89 -18.62 -4.82
C MET A 1 -3.21 -17.83 -3.72
N ALA A 2 -2.84 -16.57 -3.96
CA ALA A 2 -2.35 -15.71 -2.90
C ALA A 2 -3.50 -15.41 -1.93
N THR A 3 -3.25 -15.44 -0.62
CA THR A 3 -4.25 -15.04 0.37
C THR A 3 -4.17 -13.54 0.58
N VAL A 4 -5.25 -12.93 1.09
CA VAL A 4 -5.31 -11.48 1.30
C VAL A 4 -4.18 -11.06 2.25
N ARG A 5 -4.00 -11.81 3.35
CA ARG A 5 -2.91 -11.61 4.31
C ARG A 5 -1.55 -11.58 3.63
N LYS A 6 -1.23 -12.61 2.82
CA LYS A 6 0.08 -12.72 2.18
C LYS A 6 0.36 -11.56 1.23
N THR A 7 -0.63 -11.16 0.43
CA THR A 7 -0.44 -10.05 -0.51
C THR A 7 -0.20 -8.73 0.23
N ILE A 8 -0.90 -8.50 1.35
CA ILE A 8 -0.66 -7.31 2.19
C ILE A 8 0.75 -7.34 2.79
N GLU A 9 1.18 -8.47 3.37
CA GLU A 9 2.54 -8.61 3.94
C GLU A 9 3.64 -8.40 2.88
N ASP A 10 3.42 -8.86 1.65
CA ASP A 10 4.35 -8.65 0.55
C ASP A 10 4.35 -7.17 0.10
N SER A 11 3.19 -6.51 0.09
CA SER A 11 3.10 -5.06 -0.14
C SER A 11 3.84 -4.24 0.91
N LEU A 12 3.70 -4.58 2.19
CA LEU A 12 4.38 -3.88 3.29
C LEU A 12 5.90 -3.93 3.16
N LYS A 13 6.46 -5.11 2.83
CA LYS A 13 7.90 -5.25 2.58
C LYS A 13 8.38 -4.41 1.40
N LEU A 14 7.59 -4.36 0.33
CA LEU A 14 7.91 -3.54 -0.84
C LEU A 14 7.87 -2.04 -0.50
N ILE A 15 6.90 -1.61 0.31
CA ILE A 15 6.80 -0.24 0.81
C ILE A 15 8.06 0.14 1.59
N ASP A 16 8.47 -0.67 2.57
CA ASP A 16 9.68 -0.41 3.37
C ASP A 16 10.94 -0.29 2.50
N GLU A 17 11.11 -1.17 1.51
CA GLU A 17 12.25 -1.07 0.58
C GLU A 17 12.22 0.22 -0.25
N ILE A 18 11.04 0.60 -0.75
CA ILE A 18 10.90 1.79 -1.60
C ILE A 18 11.17 3.05 -0.80
N THR A 19 10.54 3.19 0.36
CA THR A 19 10.66 4.38 1.20
C THR A 19 12.10 4.55 1.67
N GLU A 20 12.83 3.47 1.99
CA GLU A 20 14.26 3.52 2.31
C GLU A 20 15.08 4.15 1.17
N HIS A 21 14.86 3.72 -0.08
CA HIS A 21 15.53 4.30 -1.25
C HIS A 21 15.13 5.76 -1.50
N LEU A 22 13.85 6.10 -1.31
CA LEU A 22 13.36 7.47 -1.46
C LEU A 22 13.98 8.41 -0.42
N TYR A 23 14.07 8.00 0.85
CA TYR A 23 14.71 8.78 1.92
C TYR A 23 16.21 8.96 1.71
N LYS A 24 16.90 7.95 1.16
CA LYS A 24 18.32 8.03 0.79
C LYS A 24 18.59 8.90 -0.44
N GLN A 25 17.56 9.46 -1.07
CA GLN A 25 17.63 10.18 -2.34
C GLN A 25 18.16 9.31 -3.51
N GLU A 26 17.99 7.99 -3.42
CA GLU A 26 18.27 7.05 -4.50
C GLU A 26 17.08 7.00 -5.48
N VAL A 27 16.69 8.19 -5.95
CA VAL A 27 15.42 8.47 -6.62
C VAL A 27 15.15 7.54 -7.80
N THR A 28 16.14 7.34 -8.68
CA THR A 28 15.99 6.45 -9.84
C THR A 28 15.67 5.01 -9.43
N LEU A 29 16.31 4.51 -8.39
CA LEU A 29 16.09 3.15 -7.89
C LEU A 29 14.75 3.04 -7.17
N GLY A 30 14.39 4.06 -6.37
CA GLY A 30 13.09 4.18 -5.72
C GLY A 30 11.94 4.13 -6.74
N TYR A 31 11.99 4.94 -7.80
CA TYR A 31 10.97 4.92 -8.86
C TYR A 31 10.93 3.60 -9.64
N GLN A 32 12.08 2.96 -9.90
CA GLN A 32 12.11 1.65 -10.56
C GLN A 32 11.41 0.58 -9.72
N LYS A 33 11.62 0.57 -8.41
CA LYS A 33 10.95 -0.35 -7.49
C LYS A 33 9.47 -0.02 -7.34
N LEU A 34 9.13 1.27 -7.31
CA LEU A 34 7.76 1.76 -7.18
C LEU A 34 6.82 1.23 -8.27
N ASN A 35 7.26 1.22 -9.54
CA ASN A 35 6.45 0.67 -10.64
C ASN A 35 6.02 -0.78 -10.41
N THR A 36 6.91 -1.61 -9.85
CA THR A 36 6.59 -3.00 -9.52
C THR A 36 5.65 -3.05 -8.31
N ALA A 37 5.91 -2.25 -7.28
CA ALA A 37 5.10 -2.25 -6.06
C ALA A 37 3.69 -1.71 -6.25
N ILE A 38 3.47 -0.73 -7.13
CA ILE A 38 2.13 -0.23 -7.47
C ILE A 38 1.21 -1.38 -7.91
N THR A 39 1.74 -2.33 -8.68
CA THR A 39 0.96 -3.49 -9.13
C THR A 39 0.56 -4.36 -7.94
N THR A 40 1.51 -4.68 -7.05
CA THR A 40 1.26 -5.50 -5.85
C THR A 40 0.32 -4.81 -4.86
N ILE A 41 0.48 -3.51 -4.62
CA ILE A 41 -0.39 -2.72 -3.73
C ILE A 41 -1.81 -2.66 -4.31
N THR A 42 -1.95 -2.46 -5.62
CA THR A 42 -3.27 -2.49 -6.28
C THR A 42 -3.93 -3.86 -6.17
N GLU A 43 -3.15 -4.94 -6.32
CA GLU A 43 -3.64 -6.31 -6.12
C GLU A 43 -4.09 -6.54 -4.67
N ALA A 44 -3.33 -6.05 -3.68
CA ALA A 44 -3.71 -6.11 -2.27
C ALA A 44 -5.05 -5.40 -2.02
N ILE A 45 -5.20 -4.15 -2.49
CA ILE A 45 -6.44 -3.37 -2.35
C ILE A 45 -7.64 -4.12 -2.97
N ASN A 46 -7.47 -4.67 -4.18
CA ASN A 46 -8.54 -5.44 -4.82
C ASN A 46 -8.93 -6.68 -4.01
N LEU A 47 -7.94 -7.43 -3.49
CA LEU A 47 -8.20 -8.61 -2.66
C LEU A 47 -8.89 -8.23 -1.34
N ILE A 48 -8.51 -7.11 -0.73
CA ILE A 48 -9.17 -6.58 0.47
C ILE A 48 -10.65 -6.29 0.19
N PHE A 49 -10.98 -5.65 -0.94
CA PHE A 49 -12.36 -5.35 -1.31
C PHE A 49 -13.17 -6.62 -1.58
N GLU A 50 -12.58 -7.62 -2.25
CA GLU A 50 -13.22 -8.92 -2.42
C GLU A 50 -13.43 -9.65 -1.09
N TYR A 51 -12.46 -9.57 -0.17
CA TYR A 51 -12.58 -10.13 1.18
C TYR A 51 -13.73 -9.48 1.96
N LYS A 52 -13.89 -8.16 1.88
CA LYS A 52 -15.02 -7.43 2.49
C LYS A 52 -16.37 -7.91 1.94
N LYS A 53 -16.48 -8.15 0.63
CA LYS A 53 -17.74 -8.61 0.00
C LYS A 53 -18.21 -9.94 0.55
N ILE A 54 -17.28 -10.84 0.89
CA ILE A 54 -17.60 -12.19 1.39
C ILE A 54 -17.59 -12.27 2.93
N ASN A 55 -17.07 -11.25 3.63
CA ASN A 55 -17.06 -11.14 5.09
C ASN A 55 -17.75 -9.84 5.53
N PRO A 56 -19.09 -9.84 5.73
CA PRO A 56 -19.84 -8.64 6.07
C PRO A 56 -19.38 -7.96 7.37
N ASP A 57 -18.89 -8.73 8.34
CA ASP A 57 -18.44 -8.25 9.66
C ASP A 57 -17.04 -7.62 9.63
N PHE A 58 -16.29 -7.74 8.53
CA PHE A 58 -14.99 -7.09 8.36
C PHE A 58 -15.17 -5.59 8.19
N GLU A 59 -14.65 -4.74 9.07
CA GLU A 59 -14.83 -3.29 8.99
C GLU A 59 -13.76 -2.66 8.09
N LEU A 60 -14.21 -1.98 7.04
CA LEU A 60 -13.32 -1.37 6.04
C LEU A 60 -13.91 -0.05 5.53
N ASP A 61 -13.13 1.01 5.61
CA ASP A 61 -13.39 2.26 4.88
C ASP A 61 -12.70 2.20 3.52
N GLU A 62 -13.41 1.66 2.51
CA GLU A 62 -12.89 1.55 1.13
C GLU A 62 -12.51 2.91 0.56
N LYS A 63 -13.24 3.97 0.92
CA LYS A 63 -12.99 5.32 0.41
C LYS A 63 -11.67 5.86 0.96
N LYS A 64 -11.41 5.67 2.26
CA LYS A 64 -10.15 6.09 2.90
C LYS A 64 -8.94 5.46 2.20
N ILE A 65 -8.99 4.15 1.90
CA ILE A 65 -7.91 3.44 1.20
C ILE A 65 -7.67 4.02 -0.19
N VAL A 66 -8.74 4.22 -0.96
CA VAL A 66 -8.64 4.77 -2.32
C VAL A 66 -8.10 6.21 -2.30
N ASP A 67 -8.55 7.03 -1.36
CA ASP A 67 -8.11 8.41 -1.22
C ASP A 67 -6.61 8.47 -0.87
N THR A 68 -6.15 7.75 0.16
CA THR A 68 -4.73 7.71 0.54
C THR A 68 -3.84 7.20 -0.60
N PHE A 69 -4.27 6.16 -1.32
CA PHE A 69 -3.50 5.67 -2.45
C PHE A 69 -3.48 6.68 -3.62
N THR A 70 -4.57 7.40 -3.84
CA THR A 70 -4.64 8.48 -4.83
C THR A 70 -3.70 9.64 -4.46
N GLU A 71 -3.62 10.00 -3.18
CA GLU A 71 -2.68 11.02 -2.69
C GLU A 71 -1.22 10.61 -2.92
N ALA A 72 -0.88 9.33 -2.68
CA ALA A 72 0.45 8.80 -3.01
C ALA A 72 0.76 8.96 -4.52
N LEU A 73 -0.18 8.61 -5.40
CA LEU A 73 0.00 8.76 -6.85
C LEU A 73 0.13 10.23 -7.28
N ASN A 74 -0.61 11.15 -6.64
CA ASN A 74 -0.49 12.58 -6.89
C ASN A 74 0.88 13.12 -6.45
N ALA A 75 1.40 12.70 -5.29
CA ALA A 75 2.73 13.05 -4.83
C ALA A 75 3.82 12.54 -5.80
N MET A 76 3.64 11.31 -6.30
CA MET A 76 4.49 10.73 -7.34
C MET A 76 4.49 11.56 -8.62
N GLU A 77 3.32 11.97 -9.12
CA GLU A 77 3.19 12.80 -10.33
C GLU A 77 3.83 14.19 -10.13
N ALA A 78 3.64 14.79 -8.95
CA ALA A 78 4.26 16.06 -8.56
C ALA A 78 5.78 15.95 -8.32
N LYS A 79 6.34 14.72 -8.32
CA LYS A 79 7.72 14.41 -7.94
C LYS A 79 8.08 14.82 -6.51
N ASP A 80 7.08 14.89 -5.63
CA ASP A 80 7.28 15.10 -4.21
C ASP A 80 7.62 13.76 -3.54
N ILE A 81 8.91 13.46 -3.54
CA ILE A 81 9.44 12.16 -3.11
C ILE A 81 9.30 11.97 -1.59
N ILE A 82 9.40 13.05 -0.83
CA ILE A 82 9.27 12.99 0.63
C ILE A 82 7.81 12.72 0.99
N LEU A 83 6.87 13.47 0.40
CA LEU A 83 5.45 13.23 0.63
C LEU A 83 5.03 11.82 0.18
N LEU A 84 5.51 11.37 -0.99
CA LEU A 84 5.27 10.00 -1.45
C LEU A 84 5.78 8.96 -0.44
N ALA A 85 7.00 9.14 0.07
CA ALA A 85 7.57 8.21 1.04
C ALA A 85 6.79 8.24 2.37
N ASP A 86 6.34 9.41 2.82
CA ASP A 86 5.57 9.55 4.05
C ASP A 86 4.19 8.86 3.94
N ILE A 87 3.44 9.11 2.85
CA ILE A 87 2.13 8.48 2.62
C ILE A 87 2.27 6.95 2.57
N LEU A 88 3.27 6.44 1.84
CA LEU A 88 3.51 5.00 1.76
C LEU A 88 3.92 4.42 3.10
N GLN A 89 4.93 5.00 3.76
CA GLN A 89 5.53 4.45 4.98
C GLN A 89 4.56 4.46 6.16
N TYR A 90 3.75 5.51 6.30
CA TYR A 90 2.93 5.71 7.48
C TYR A 90 1.47 5.42 7.20
N GLU A 91 0.85 6.08 6.22
CA GLU A 91 -0.60 6.01 6.05
C GLU A 91 -1.06 4.68 5.45
N ILE A 92 -0.45 4.25 4.33
CA ILE A 92 -0.78 2.96 3.71
C ILE A 92 -0.39 1.80 4.64
N THR A 93 0.79 1.88 5.26
CA THR A 93 1.25 0.86 6.23
C THR A 93 0.32 0.73 7.42
N GLU A 94 -0.13 1.83 8.01
CA GLU A 94 -1.09 1.82 9.12
C GLU A 94 -2.39 1.12 8.69
N GLN A 95 -2.98 1.52 7.57
CA GLN A 95 -4.20 0.91 7.04
C GLN A 95 -4.03 -0.60 6.78
N PHE A 96 -2.91 -1.00 6.20
CA PHE A 96 -2.63 -2.41 5.90
C PHE A 96 -2.45 -3.24 7.18
N ASN A 97 -1.82 -2.68 8.21
CA ASN A 97 -1.70 -3.33 9.51
C ASN A 97 -3.05 -3.45 10.22
N GLU A 98 -3.87 -2.40 10.24
CA GLU A 98 -5.24 -2.43 10.79
C GLU A 98 -6.10 -3.52 10.12
N ILE A 99 -5.93 -3.71 8.82
CA ILE A 99 -6.62 -4.76 8.06
C ILE A 99 -6.10 -6.15 8.46
N LEU A 100 -4.79 -6.32 8.60
CA LEU A 100 -4.19 -7.60 9.00
C LEU A 100 -4.62 -8.06 10.40
N GLU A 101 -4.92 -7.13 11.31
CA GLU A 101 -5.43 -7.44 12.64
C GLU A 101 -6.85 -8.01 12.62
N GLN A 102 -7.65 -7.63 11.62
CA GLN A 102 -9.03 -8.08 11.44
C GLN A 102 -9.14 -9.39 10.63
N ILE A 103 -8.13 -9.71 9.80
CA ILE A 103 -8.13 -10.93 8.98
C ILE A 103 -7.76 -12.14 9.86
N HIS A 104 -8.73 -12.99 10.17
CA HIS A 104 -8.49 -14.28 10.82
C HIS A 104 -8.50 -15.40 9.78
N GLU A 105 -7.34 -15.63 9.14
CA GLU A 105 -7.09 -16.75 8.21
C GLU A 105 -6.45 -17.95 8.91
#